data_AF-A0A9X3B578-F1
#
_entry.id   AF-A0A9X3B578-F1
#
_cell.length_a   1.000
_cell.length_b   1.000
_cell.length_c   1.000
_cell.angle_alpha   90.00
_cell.angle_beta   90.00
_cell.angle_gamma   90.00
#
_symmetry.space_group_name_H-M   'P 1'
#
loop_
_entity.id
_entity.type
_entity.pdbx_description
1 polymer ?
#
loop_
_entity_poly.entity_id
_entity_poly.type
_entity_poly.pdbx_seq_one_letter_code
_entity_poly.pdbx_strand_id
1 'polypeptide(L)'
;KGAEQIYLHAQRDWDENIEHDQKIRIGNERHDTVEANVLSEFKVEEHRITYLDRVSEMRADDHLTVAVTQHLKVGTAQFVEAGSEIHYYAGQKVVVEGAMELTAKAGGSFVKVDAGGVIISGAEVKINTGGAPGVGTPAAPLLPGPMKVADADKAGKAPLPARLNESGITPLCGKQSNGACSRKDCTCM
;
A
#
# COMPACT_ATOMS: atom_id res chain seq x y z
N LYS A 1 -1.26 35.72 7.61
CA LYS A 1 0.04 35.04 7.38
C LYS A 1 0.14 33.93 8.42
N GLY A 2 0.47 32.70 8.04
CA GLY A 2 0.38 31.53 8.93
C GLY A 2 -0.97 30.79 8.89
N ALA A 3 -1.74 31.00 7.82
CA ALA A 3 -3.05 30.38 7.58
C ALA A 3 -3.27 30.10 6.08
N GLU A 4 -2.16 30.01 5.33
CA GLU A 4 -2.17 29.74 3.89
C GLU A 4 -2.72 28.33 3.64
N GLN A 5 -3.69 28.21 2.72
CA GLN A 5 -4.33 26.94 2.38
C GLN A 5 -4.66 26.90 0.88
N ILE A 6 -4.47 25.73 0.27
CA ILE A 6 -5.04 25.39 -1.04
C ILE A 6 -6.07 24.30 -0.79
N TYR A 7 -7.30 24.53 -1.24
CA TYR A 7 -8.39 23.55 -1.19
C TYR A 7 -8.78 23.19 -2.63
N LEU A 8 -8.64 21.92 -2.98
CA LEU A 8 -9.12 21.38 -4.24
C LEU A 8 -10.34 20.51 -3.96
N HIS A 9 -11.41 20.73 -4.71
CA HIS A 9 -12.64 19.96 -4.62
C HIS A 9 -13.05 19.49 -6.00
N ALA A 10 -13.20 18.18 -6.17
CA ALA A 10 -13.80 17.56 -7.34
C ALA A 10 -15.17 17.02 -6.95
N GLN A 11 -16.22 17.41 -7.69
CA GLN A 11 -17.61 17.01 -7.39
C GLN A 11 -17.88 15.53 -7.72
N ARG A 12 -17.06 14.91 -8.58
CA ARG A 12 -17.23 13.52 -9.02
C ARG A 12 -15.89 12.80 -9.09
N ASP A 13 -15.13 13.01 -10.17
CA ASP A 13 -13.86 12.33 -10.41
C ASP A 13 -12.71 13.34 -10.40
N TRP A 14 -11.56 12.92 -9.89
CA TRP A 14 -10.27 13.63 -10.03
C TRP A 14 -9.28 12.67 -10.67
N ASP A 15 -8.85 12.99 -11.88
CA ASP A 15 -7.82 12.27 -12.60
C ASP A 15 -6.55 13.13 -12.66
N GLU A 16 -5.43 12.56 -12.22
CA GLU A 16 -4.11 13.17 -12.35
C GLU A 16 -3.27 12.37 -13.35
N ASN A 17 -2.96 12.97 -14.50
CA ASN A 17 -2.12 12.36 -15.52
C ASN A 17 -0.81 13.15 -15.68
N ILE A 18 0.32 12.48 -15.43
CA ILE A 18 1.66 13.06 -15.55
C ILE A 18 2.41 12.28 -16.64
N GLU A 19 2.74 12.95 -17.74
CA GLU A 19 3.40 12.30 -18.89
C GLU A 19 4.89 12.02 -18.67
N HIS A 20 5.51 12.65 -17.66
CA HIS A 20 6.93 12.51 -17.38
C HIS A 20 7.22 12.32 -15.88
N ASP A 21 7.40 13.40 -15.12
CA ASP A 21 7.82 13.33 -13.72
C ASP A 21 6.82 13.99 -12.76
N GLN A 22 6.46 13.27 -11.70
CA GLN A 22 5.79 13.83 -10.53
C GLN A 22 6.79 13.92 -9.38
N LYS A 23 6.89 15.09 -8.73
CA LYS A 23 7.72 15.28 -7.53
C LYS A 23 6.87 15.90 -6.45
N ILE A 24 6.74 15.20 -5.33
CA ILE A 24 5.91 15.61 -4.20
C ILE A 24 6.83 15.79 -2.99
N ARG A 25 6.82 16.98 -2.38
CA ARG A 25 7.49 17.25 -1.11
C ARG A 25 6.50 17.87 -0.13
N ILE A 26 6.22 17.15 0.95
CA ILE A 26 5.39 17.62 2.05
C ILE A 26 6.36 18.01 3.17
N GLY A 27 6.28 19.27 3.62
CA GLY A 27 7.16 19.79 4.66
C GLY A 27 6.78 19.38 6.09
N ASN A 28 5.60 18.80 6.26
CA ASN A 28 5.08 18.32 7.53
C ASN A 28 4.35 16.98 7.33
N GLU A 29 3.02 16.96 7.35
CA GLU A 29 2.22 15.73 7.35
C GLU A 29 1.41 15.54 6.07
N ARG A 30 1.19 14.28 5.71
CA ARG A 30 0.24 13.85 4.68
C ARG A 30 -0.76 12.91 5.33
N HIS A 31 -2.04 13.18 5.14
CA HIS A 31 -3.15 12.34 5.58
C HIS A 31 -3.96 11.96 4.35
N ASP A 32 -4.12 10.65 4.11
CA ASP A 32 -4.94 10.13 3.02
C ASP A 32 -6.06 9.26 3.63
N THR A 33 -7.29 9.53 3.23
CA THR A 33 -8.46 8.71 3.57
C THR A 33 -9.16 8.31 2.28
N VAL A 34 -9.34 7.01 2.07
CA VAL A 34 -10.07 6.46 0.92
C VAL A 34 -11.14 5.52 1.48
N GLU A 35 -12.41 5.80 1.19
CA GLU A 35 -13.54 5.04 1.75
C GLU A 35 -13.76 3.69 1.06
N ALA A 36 -13.18 3.51 -0.12
CA ALA A 36 -13.28 2.30 -0.93
C ALA A 36 -11.88 1.76 -1.26
N ASN A 37 -11.75 1.11 -2.42
CA ASN A 37 -10.54 0.39 -2.79
C ASN A 37 -9.39 1.33 -3.16
N VAL A 38 -8.19 1.00 -2.69
CA VAL A 38 -6.92 1.54 -3.19
C VAL A 38 -6.19 0.43 -3.94
N LEU A 39 -5.71 0.75 -5.14
CA LEU A 39 -4.86 -0.12 -5.93
C LEU A 39 -3.68 0.68 -6.47
N SER A 40 -2.47 0.16 -6.33
CA SER A 40 -1.24 0.78 -6.80
C SER A 40 -0.41 -0.25 -7.55
N GLU A 41 -0.12 0.03 -8.82
CA GLU A 41 0.73 -0.80 -9.67
C GLU A 41 2.02 -0.04 -9.97
N PHE A 42 3.16 -0.62 -9.55
CA PHE A 42 4.49 -0.13 -9.89
C PHE A 42 5.12 -1.11 -10.87
N LYS A 43 5.30 -0.70 -12.12
CA LYS A 43 5.71 -1.60 -13.21
C LYS A 43 7.19 -1.97 -13.20
N VAL A 44 8.00 -1.27 -12.41
CA VAL A 44 9.45 -1.44 -12.37
C VAL A 44 9.88 -1.65 -10.92
N GLU A 45 10.46 -0.63 -10.28
CA GLU A 45 11.02 -0.74 -8.95
C GLU A 45 10.26 0.17 -7.98
N GLU A 46 10.02 -0.33 -6.78
CA GLU A 46 9.60 0.47 -5.63
C GLU A 46 10.75 0.52 -4.63
N HIS A 47 11.20 1.73 -4.30
CA HIS A 47 12.13 1.96 -3.20
C HIS A 47 11.37 2.65 -2.07
N ARG A 48 11.28 1.98 -0.93
CA ARG A 48 10.58 2.50 0.24
C ARG A 48 11.50 2.51 1.46
N ILE A 49 11.71 3.70 2.01
CA ILE A 49 12.47 3.90 3.24
C ILE A 49 11.53 4.51 4.28
N THR A 50 11.47 3.90 5.46
CA THR A 50 10.79 4.44 6.63
C THR A 50 11.81 4.49 7.75
N TYR A 51 12.09 5.70 8.26
CA TYR A 51 13.16 5.91 9.24
C TYR A 51 12.79 5.48 10.66
N LEU A 52 11.52 5.61 10.99
CA LEU A 52 10.96 5.21 12.28
C LEU A 52 9.99 4.04 12.05
N ASP A 53 8.99 3.92 12.89
CA ASP A 53 8.06 2.80 12.88
C ASP A 53 7.13 2.83 11.66
N ARG A 54 6.90 1.65 11.08
CA ARG A 54 5.76 1.38 10.21
C ARG A 54 4.76 0.55 11.00
N VAL A 55 3.60 1.13 11.30
CA VAL A 55 2.49 0.44 11.97
C VAL A 55 1.40 0.14 10.96
N SER A 56 0.90 -1.09 10.94
CA SER A 56 -0.16 -1.55 10.04
C SER A 56 -1.11 -2.49 10.76
N GLU A 57 -2.42 -2.25 10.64
CA GLU A 57 -3.49 -3.11 11.15
C GLU A 57 -4.34 -3.57 9.97
N MET A 58 -4.43 -4.89 9.78
CA MET A 58 -5.24 -5.52 8.76
C MET A 58 -6.38 -6.23 9.48
N ARG A 59 -7.61 -5.80 9.23
CA ARG A 59 -8.81 -6.35 9.91
C ARG A 59 -9.40 -7.58 9.23
N ALA A 60 -8.93 -7.86 8.02
CA ALA A 60 -9.23 -9.04 7.24
C ALA A 60 -7.91 -9.72 6.87
N ASP A 61 -7.89 -10.47 5.77
CA ASP A 61 -6.71 -11.23 5.35
C ASP A 61 -5.60 -10.33 4.78
N ASP A 62 -4.35 -10.70 5.06
CA ASP A 62 -3.15 -10.15 4.43
C ASP A 62 -2.52 -11.20 3.50
N HIS A 63 -2.37 -10.86 2.22
CA HIS A 63 -1.84 -11.76 1.20
C HIS A 63 -0.54 -11.21 0.63
N LEU A 64 0.51 -12.03 0.68
CA LEU A 64 1.80 -11.72 0.07
C LEU A 64 2.20 -12.82 -0.90
N THR A 65 2.42 -12.44 -2.17
CA THR A 65 3.02 -13.32 -3.18
C THR A 65 4.33 -12.70 -3.64
N VAL A 66 5.43 -13.44 -3.50
CA VAL A 66 6.75 -13.06 -4.01
C VAL A 66 7.16 -14.08 -5.06
N ALA A 67 7.32 -13.64 -6.31
CA ALA A 67 7.53 -14.54 -7.45
C ALA A 67 8.90 -15.23 -7.46
N VAL A 68 9.92 -14.61 -6.88
CA VAL A 68 11.31 -15.09 -6.96
C VAL A 68 11.89 -15.31 -5.57
N THR A 69 12.29 -14.24 -4.88
CA THR A 69 12.98 -14.36 -3.58
C THR A 69 12.51 -13.29 -2.61
N GLN A 70 12.21 -13.71 -1.38
CA GLN A 70 11.97 -12.81 -0.26
C GLN A 70 13.19 -12.84 0.68
N HIS A 71 13.78 -11.68 0.93
CA HIS A 71 14.78 -11.50 1.98
C HIS A 71 14.15 -10.78 3.17
N LEU A 72 14.25 -11.37 4.35
CA LEU A 72 13.83 -10.75 5.61
C LEU A 72 15.03 -10.71 6.57
N LYS A 73 15.41 -9.50 6.98
CA LYS A 73 16.44 -9.28 8.00
C LYS A 73 15.87 -8.38 9.08
N VAL A 74 15.83 -8.88 10.30
CA VAL A 74 15.36 -8.15 11.47
C VAL A 74 16.54 -7.89 12.40
N GLY A 75 16.65 -6.68 12.94
CA GLY A 75 17.81 -6.27 13.74
C GLY A 75 17.86 -6.91 15.13
N THR A 76 16.71 -7.02 15.80
CA THR A 76 16.65 -7.44 17.21
C THR A 76 15.83 -8.70 17.42
N ALA A 77 14.53 -8.69 17.06
CA ALA A 77 13.64 -9.81 17.31
C ALA A 77 12.48 -9.85 16.31
N GLN A 78 12.09 -11.07 15.92
CA GLN A 78 10.87 -11.34 15.17
C GLN A 78 9.90 -12.10 16.08
N PHE A 79 8.71 -11.56 16.28
CA PHE A 79 7.64 -12.20 17.06
C PHE A 79 6.52 -12.60 16.10
N VAL A 80 6.08 -13.86 16.17
CA VAL A 80 5.02 -14.39 15.32
C VAL A 80 4.05 -15.17 16.21
N GLU A 81 2.79 -14.77 16.21
CA GLU A 81 1.70 -15.43 16.91
C GLU A 81 0.55 -15.65 15.92
N ALA A 82 -0.05 -16.84 15.97
CA ALA A 82 -1.24 -17.16 15.20
C ALA A 82 -2.24 -17.89 16.11
N GLY A 83 -3.53 -17.58 15.95
CA GLY A 83 -4.58 -18.17 16.78
C GLY A 83 -4.83 -19.66 16.53
N SER A 84 -4.38 -20.21 15.40
CA SER A 84 -4.62 -21.62 15.04
C SER A 84 -3.39 -22.33 14.50
N GLU A 85 -2.72 -21.76 13.50
CA GLU A 85 -1.66 -22.47 12.79
C GLU A 85 -0.56 -21.52 12.29
N ILE A 86 0.70 -21.96 12.42
CA ILE A 86 1.84 -21.44 11.66
C ILE A 86 2.40 -22.63 10.86
N HIS A 87 2.40 -22.54 9.53
CA HIS A 87 2.89 -23.60 8.65
C HIS A 87 4.02 -23.11 7.77
N TYR A 88 5.19 -23.73 7.91
CA TYR A 88 6.34 -23.53 7.03
C TYR A 88 6.48 -24.71 6.08
N TYR A 89 6.12 -24.49 4.81
CA TYR A 89 6.38 -25.44 3.74
C TYR A 89 7.55 -24.97 2.88
N ALA A 90 8.54 -25.85 2.69
CA ALA A 90 9.59 -25.66 1.70
C ALA A 90 9.73 -26.95 0.87
N GLY A 91 9.71 -26.83 -0.45
CA GLY A 91 9.76 -27.99 -1.35
C GLY A 91 11.06 -28.80 -1.27
N GLN A 92 12.15 -28.23 -0.74
CA GLN A 92 13.44 -28.90 -0.65
C GLN A 92 14.03 -28.89 0.77
N LYS A 93 14.17 -27.71 1.40
CA LYS A 93 14.88 -27.58 2.68
C LYS A 93 14.30 -26.47 3.55
N VAL A 94 14.16 -26.75 4.84
CA VAL A 94 14.01 -25.77 5.91
C VAL A 94 15.26 -25.84 6.79
N VAL A 95 15.85 -24.69 7.12
CA VAL A 95 16.96 -24.58 8.08
C VAL A 95 16.56 -23.56 9.13
N VAL A 96 16.63 -23.95 10.40
CA VAL A 96 16.37 -23.08 11.55
C VAL A 96 17.60 -23.12 12.44
N GLU A 97 18.23 -21.98 12.66
CA GLU A 97 19.48 -21.86 13.39
C GLU A 97 19.30 -20.91 14.57
N GLY A 98 19.64 -21.40 15.77
CA GLY A 98 19.81 -20.60 16.97
C GLY A 98 21.28 -20.65 17.38
N ALA A 99 21.93 -19.49 17.53
CA ALA A 99 23.35 -19.45 17.88
C ALA A 99 23.62 -19.89 19.32
N MET A 100 22.73 -19.56 20.25
CA MET A 100 22.86 -19.89 21.67
C MET A 100 21.87 -20.99 22.09
N GLU A 101 20.64 -20.91 21.61
CA GLU A 101 19.58 -21.84 21.96
C GLU A 101 18.59 -21.99 20.80
N LEU A 102 18.07 -23.20 20.63
CA LEU A 102 16.87 -23.49 19.86
C LEU A 102 15.94 -24.34 20.73
N THR A 103 14.69 -23.92 20.89
CA THR A 103 13.69 -24.60 21.74
C THR A 103 12.37 -24.80 20.99
N ALA A 104 11.82 -26.00 21.06
CA ALA A 104 10.47 -26.33 20.61
C ALA A 104 9.70 -26.97 21.78
N LYS A 105 8.51 -26.45 22.12
CA LYS A 105 7.72 -26.89 23.28
C LYS A 105 6.26 -27.10 22.88
N ALA A 106 5.66 -28.18 23.38
CA ALA A 106 4.24 -28.48 23.18
C ALA A 106 3.72 -29.42 24.29
N GLY A 107 2.50 -29.18 24.79
CA GLY A 107 1.83 -30.11 25.72
C GLY A 107 2.64 -30.49 26.97
N GLY A 108 3.46 -29.58 27.50
CA GLY A 108 4.36 -29.84 28.62
C GLY A 108 5.67 -30.57 28.28
N SER A 109 5.84 -31.03 27.04
CA SER A 109 7.08 -31.61 26.52
C SER A 109 7.91 -30.59 25.75
N PHE A 110 9.22 -30.79 25.63
CA PHE A 110 10.10 -29.93 24.84
C PHE A 110 11.32 -30.65 24.27
N VAL A 111 11.86 -30.07 23.21
CA VAL A 111 13.20 -30.30 22.69
C VAL A 111 13.96 -28.99 22.78
N LYS A 112 15.17 -29.03 23.34
CA LYS A 112 16.06 -27.87 23.42
C LYS A 112 17.45 -28.24 22.96
N VAL A 113 18.08 -27.34 22.21
CA VAL A 113 19.49 -27.41 21.81
C VAL A 113 20.18 -26.19 22.35
N ASP A 114 21.24 -26.39 23.13
CA ASP A 114 22.09 -25.32 23.67
C ASP A 114 23.56 -25.78 23.75
N ALA A 115 24.43 -24.99 24.38
CA ALA A 115 25.85 -25.32 24.54
C ALA A 115 26.11 -26.62 25.33
N GLY A 116 25.14 -27.09 26.12
CA GLY A 116 25.20 -28.36 26.86
C GLY A 116 24.80 -29.59 26.04
N GLY A 117 24.28 -29.39 24.82
CA GLY A 117 23.86 -30.45 23.91
C GLY A 117 22.36 -30.43 23.59
N VAL A 118 21.79 -31.61 23.34
CA VAL A 118 20.37 -31.79 23.00
C VAL A 118 19.62 -32.37 24.20
N ILE A 119 18.60 -31.66 24.68
CA ILE A 119 17.72 -32.07 25.78
C ILE A 119 16.34 -32.39 25.20
N ILE A 120 15.86 -33.60 25.47
CA ILE A 120 14.51 -34.06 25.10
C ILE A 120 13.80 -34.45 26.39
N SER A 121 12.67 -33.83 26.68
CA SER A 121 11.93 -34.04 27.93
C SER A 121 10.43 -34.10 27.66
N GLY A 122 9.77 -35.13 28.21
CA GLY A 122 8.33 -35.36 28.11
C GLY A 122 7.92 -36.59 28.92
N ALA A 123 6.61 -36.82 29.08
CA ALA A 123 6.10 -37.99 29.80
C ALA A 123 6.46 -39.32 29.10
N GLU A 124 6.46 -39.33 27.78
CA GLU A 124 6.87 -40.46 26.94
C GLU A 124 7.65 -39.92 25.72
N VAL A 125 8.77 -40.57 25.37
CA VAL A 125 9.57 -40.25 24.18
C VAL A 125 9.61 -41.48 23.26
N LYS A 126 8.91 -41.41 22.12
CA LYS A 126 8.86 -42.49 21.13
C LYS A 126 9.94 -42.29 20.08
N ILE A 127 10.83 -43.28 19.93
CA ILE A 127 11.92 -43.27 18.94
C ILE A 127 11.71 -44.46 18.01
N ASN A 128 11.50 -44.18 16.72
CA ASN A 128 11.25 -45.17 15.66
C ASN A 128 10.04 -46.10 15.94
N THR A 129 9.05 -45.64 16.70
CA THR A 129 7.87 -46.44 17.10
C THR A 129 6.56 -45.74 16.77
N GLY A 130 6.02 -46.02 15.58
CA GLY A 130 4.68 -45.61 15.14
C GLY A 130 4.47 -44.09 14.96
N GLY A 131 3.21 -43.70 14.71
CA GLY A 131 2.77 -42.30 14.54
C GLY A 131 2.50 -41.88 13.08
N ALA A 132 1.86 -40.73 12.92
CA ALA A 132 1.69 -40.03 11.65
C ALA A 132 2.06 -38.55 11.86
N PRO A 133 2.68 -37.88 10.86
CA PRO A 133 3.00 -36.46 10.96
C PRO A 133 1.72 -35.61 10.99
N GLY A 134 1.83 -34.40 11.53
CA GLY A 134 0.80 -33.37 11.34
C GLY A 134 0.70 -32.97 9.86
N VAL A 135 -0.49 -32.51 9.45
CA VAL A 135 -0.75 -31.97 8.12
C VAL A 135 -0.99 -30.48 8.26
N GLY A 136 -0.20 -29.66 7.56
CA GLY A 136 -0.37 -28.22 7.56
C GLY A 136 -1.22 -27.71 6.38
N THR A 137 -1.89 -26.58 6.58
CA THR A 137 -2.72 -25.92 5.55
C THR A 137 -1.83 -25.27 4.48
N PRO A 138 -1.95 -25.61 3.18
CA PRO A 138 -1.11 -24.99 2.14
C PRO A 138 -1.34 -23.48 2.02
N ALA A 139 -0.28 -22.72 1.70
CA ALA A 139 -0.40 -21.29 1.42
C ALA A 139 -1.17 -21.06 0.11
N ALA A 140 -2.18 -20.19 0.13
CA ALA A 140 -3.01 -19.84 -1.02
C ALA A 140 -3.31 -18.32 -1.05
N PRO A 141 -2.31 -17.46 -1.29
CA PRO A 141 -2.50 -16.01 -1.32
C PRO A 141 -3.34 -15.58 -2.54
N LEU A 142 -4.17 -14.55 -2.36
CA LEU A 142 -4.84 -13.88 -3.47
C LEU A 142 -3.88 -12.94 -4.22
N LEU A 143 -4.13 -12.73 -5.51
CA LEU A 143 -3.42 -11.74 -6.33
C LEU A 143 -4.20 -10.43 -6.40
N PRO A 144 -3.52 -9.27 -6.56
CA PRO A 144 -4.19 -8.00 -6.78
C PRO A 144 -5.10 -8.00 -8.01
N GLY A 145 -6.21 -7.26 -7.94
CA GLY A 145 -7.18 -7.12 -9.04
C GLY A 145 -6.73 -6.17 -10.17
N PRO A 146 -7.52 -6.06 -11.26
CA PRO A 146 -7.16 -5.23 -12.42
C PRO A 146 -7.22 -3.72 -12.12
N MET A 147 -6.31 -2.96 -12.74
CA MET A 147 -6.28 -1.48 -12.68
C MET A 147 -7.44 -0.85 -13.46
N LYS A 148 -7.97 0.27 -12.94
CA LYS A 148 -8.79 1.21 -13.71
C LYS A 148 -7.87 2.27 -14.32
N VAL A 149 -8.09 2.60 -15.59
CA VAL A 149 -7.31 3.61 -16.31
C VAL A 149 -7.91 4.99 -16.03
N ALA A 150 -7.08 6.01 -15.84
CA ALA A 150 -7.55 7.40 -15.79
C ALA A 150 -8.28 7.74 -17.09
N ASP A 151 -9.39 8.49 -17.01
CA ASP A 151 -10.17 8.81 -18.21
C ASP A 151 -9.33 9.65 -19.17
N ALA A 152 -9.37 9.29 -20.47
CA ALA A 152 -8.71 10.05 -21.54
C ALA A 152 -9.53 11.30 -21.90
N ASP A 153 -9.97 12.07 -20.91
CA ASP A 153 -10.85 13.20 -21.14
C ASP A 153 -10.07 14.39 -21.70
N LYS A 154 -10.69 15.11 -22.62
CA LYS A 154 -10.09 16.33 -23.18
C LYS A 154 -10.29 17.44 -22.17
N ALA A 155 -9.20 18.13 -21.78
CA ALA A 155 -9.27 19.31 -20.94
C ALA A 155 -10.43 20.22 -21.38
N GLY A 156 -11.34 20.54 -20.45
CA GLY A 156 -12.45 21.44 -20.72
C GLY A 156 -11.95 22.75 -21.32
N LYS A 157 -12.71 23.33 -22.27
CA LYS A 157 -12.36 24.65 -22.82
C LYS A 157 -12.20 25.63 -21.66
N ALA A 158 -11.04 26.27 -21.57
CA ALA A 158 -10.82 27.34 -20.60
C ALA A 158 -12.03 28.29 -20.65
N PRO A 159 -12.65 28.61 -19.51
CA PRO A 159 -13.62 29.69 -19.49
C PRO A 159 -12.93 30.92 -20.09
N LEU A 160 -13.64 31.65 -20.96
CA LEU A 160 -13.17 32.96 -21.43
C LEU A 160 -12.65 33.74 -20.22
N PRO A 161 -11.50 34.44 -20.32
CA PRO A 161 -10.92 35.14 -19.18
C PRO A 161 -11.94 36.12 -18.61
N ALA A 162 -12.59 35.78 -17.51
CA ALA A 162 -13.47 36.69 -16.80
C ALA A 162 -12.58 37.59 -15.96
N ARG A 163 -12.47 38.88 -16.33
CA ARG A 163 -11.96 39.88 -15.38
C ARG A 163 -13.06 40.14 -14.36
N LEU A 164 -12.78 39.89 -13.09
CA LEU A 164 -13.53 40.47 -11.98
C LEU A 164 -13.42 42.00 -12.12
N ASN A 165 -14.47 42.66 -12.60
CA ASN A 165 -14.64 44.09 -12.41
C ASN A 165 -15.49 44.31 -11.15
N GLU A 166 -15.40 45.49 -10.54
CA GLU A 166 -16.04 45.84 -9.26
C GLU A 166 -17.58 45.88 -9.29
N SER A 167 -18.23 45.38 -10.35
CA SER A 167 -19.71 45.40 -10.49
C SER A 167 -20.33 44.07 -10.93
N GLY A 168 -19.57 42.97 -10.99
CA GLY A 168 -20.11 41.62 -11.21
C GLY A 168 -19.75 41.00 -12.57
N ILE A 169 -19.91 39.68 -12.67
CA ILE A 169 -19.48 38.84 -13.80
C ILE A 169 -20.20 39.30 -15.08
N THR A 170 -19.52 40.09 -15.92
CA THR A 170 -20.01 40.47 -17.25
C THR A 170 -19.31 39.60 -18.29
N PRO A 171 -20.00 38.89 -19.19
CA PRO A 171 -19.35 38.12 -20.25
C PRO A 171 -18.59 39.06 -21.19
N LEU A 172 -17.29 38.81 -21.42
CA LEU A 172 -16.51 39.51 -22.43
C LEU A 172 -16.98 39.07 -23.83
N CYS A 173 -17.67 39.96 -24.53
CA CYS A 173 -18.10 39.75 -25.90
C CYS A 173 -16.95 40.10 -26.86
N GLY A 174 -16.54 39.13 -27.70
CA GLY A 174 -15.52 39.37 -28.72
C GLY A 174 -16.06 40.26 -29.85
N LYS A 175 -15.32 41.32 -30.20
CA LYS A 175 -15.61 42.16 -31.36
C LYS A 175 -15.38 41.35 -32.64
N GLN A 176 -16.40 41.20 -33.49
CA GLN A 176 -16.24 40.56 -34.79
C GLN A 176 -15.48 41.47 -35.75
N SER A 177 -14.82 40.91 -36.77
CA SER A 177 -14.03 41.66 -37.77
C SER A 177 -14.84 42.69 -38.56
N ASN A 178 -16.17 42.58 -38.56
CA ASN A 178 -17.11 43.52 -39.19
C ASN A 178 -17.60 44.63 -38.23
N GLY A 179 -17.07 44.70 -37.00
CA GLY A 179 -17.48 45.70 -36.00
C GLY A 179 -18.78 45.38 -35.25
N ALA A 180 -19.43 44.25 -35.53
CA ALA A 180 -20.62 43.81 -34.80
C ALA A 180 -20.26 43.01 -33.54
N CYS A 181 -21.08 43.13 -32.49
CA CYS A 181 -20.96 42.31 -31.30
C CYS A 181 -21.67 40.95 -31.50
N SER A 182 -21.08 39.87 -30.99
CA SER A 182 -21.58 38.50 -31.17
C SER A 182 -22.94 38.23 -30.51
N ARG A 183 -23.44 39.14 -29.67
CA ARG A 183 -24.78 39.07 -29.07
C ARG A 183 -25.43 40.46 -28.94
N LYS A 184 -26.77 40.49 -28.92
CA LYS A 184 -27.61 41.70 -28.85
C LYS A 184 -27.59 42.40 -27.50
N ASP A 185 -27.20 41.69 -26.44
CA ASP A 185 -27.23 42.08 -25.02
C ASP A 185 -25.89 42.65 -24.51
N CYS A 186 -24.96 42.95 -25.41
CA CYS A 186 -23.59 43.37 -25.07
C CYS A 186 -23.22 44.67 -25.80
N THR A 187 -22.76 45.69 -25.07
CA THR A 187 -22.14 46.88 -25.64
C THR A 187 -20.67 46.61 -25.98
N CYS A 188 -20.25 46.92 -27.20
CA CYS A 188 -18.84 46.79 -27.60
C CYS A 188 -18.04 47.91 -26.92
N MET A 189 -17.10 47.58 -26.03
CA MET A 189 -16.02 48.51 -25.62
C MET A 189 -14.85 48.39 -26.59
#